data_AF-A0A4R7CUB9-F1
#
_entry.id   AF-A0A4R7CUB9-F1
#
_cell.length_a   1.000
_cell.length_b   1.000
_cell.length_c   1.000
_cell.angle_alpha   90.00
_cell.angle_beta   90.00
_cell.angle_gamma   90.00
#
_symmetry.space_group_name_H-M   'P 1'
#
loop_
_entity.id
_entity.type
_entity.pdbx_description
1 polymer ?
#
loop_
_entity_poly.entity_id
_entity_poly.type
_entity_poly.pdbx_seq_one_letter_code
_entity_poly.pdbx_strand_id
1 'polypeptide(L)' 'MKTQVSPGSPYPLGATPSADGVNFALFSRDATKVELRLFTDDSSHAQEQRIELIVHKHDVWHAFIPDLKPGQHYG' A
#
# COMPACT_ATOMS: atom_id res chain seq x y z
N MET A 1 9.09 -14.14 2.34
CA MET A 1 7.85 -14.40 3.10
C MET A 1 6.73 -13.67 2.34
N LYS A 2 5.57 -14.28 2.10
CA LYS A 2 4.50 -13.64 1.32
C LYS A 2 3.74 -12.71 2.26
N THR A 3 3.82 -11.40 2.09
CA THR A 3 3.01 -10.47 2.89
C THR A 3 1.54 -10.75 2.64
N GLN A 4 0.80 -10.98 3.71
CA GLN A 4 -0.66 -11.08 3.61
C GLN A 4 -1.19 -9.69 3.30
N VAL A 5 -2.04 -9.58 2.29
CA VAL A 5 -2.64 -8.31 1.89
C VAL A 5 -4.15 -8.50 1.93
N SER A 6 -4.85 -7.59 2.58
CA SER A 6 -6.31 -7.58 2.59
C SER A 6 -6.84 -6.35 1.86
N PRO A 7 -8.13 -6.32 1.47
CA PRO A 7 -8.71 -5.20 0.74
C PRO A 7 -8.46 -3.82 1.38
N GLY A 8 -8.49 -3.70 2.70
CA GLY A 8 -8.42 -2.39 3.36
C GLY A 8 -9.64 -1.49 3.08
N SER A 9 -9.45 -0.19 3.18
CA SER A 9 -10.48 0.85 3.03
C SER A 9 -10.06 1.90 2.01
N PRO A 10 -10.99 2.42 1.18
CA PRO A 10 -10.71 3.52 0.25
C PRO A 10 -10.46 4.86 0.95
N TYR A 11 -10.71 4.96 2.27
CA TYR A 11 -10.48 6.20 3.03
C TYR A 11 -9.89 5.93 4.42
N PRO A 12 -9.14 6.91 4.95
CA PRO A 12 -8.74 8.16 4.28
C PRO A 12 -7.67 7.92 3.20
N LEU A 13 -7.50 8.89 2.29
CA LEU A 13 -6.47 8.82 1.23
C LEU A 13 -5.06 8.88 1.83
N GLY A 14 -4.12 8.23 1.16
CA GLY A 14 -2.72 8.10 1.58
C GLY A 14 -2.46 6.85 2.43
N ALA A 15 -1.35 6.88 3.16
CA ALA A 15 -0.98 5.82 4.10
C ALA A 15 -1.49 6.16 5.51
N THR A 16 -2.28 5.26 6.10
CA THR A 16 -2.90 5.42 7.42
C THR A 16 -2.47 4.29 8.34
N PRO A 17 -1.55 4.57 9.30
CA PRO A 17 -1.17 3.60 10.31
C PRO A 17 -2.32 3.28 11.27
N SER A 18 -2.37 2.03 11.70
CA SER A 18 -3.24 1.50 12.75
C SER A 18 -2.42 0.62 13.71
N ALA A 19 -3.05 0.08 14.74
CA ALA A 19 -2.37 -0.85 15.65
C ALA A 19 -1.82 -2.10 14.93
N ASP A 20 -2.56 -2.59 13.93
CA ASP A 20 -2.32 -3.90 13.31
C ASP A 20 -1.60 -3.82 11.96
N GLY A 21 -1.31 -2.61 11.46
CA GLY A 21 -0.70 -2.41 10.14
C GLY A 21 -1.04 -1.06 9.52
N VAL A 22 -0.89 -0.94 8.21
CA VAL A 22 -1.09 0.30 7.47
C VAL A 22 -2.11 0.10 6.33
N ASN A 23 -3.10 0.98 6.25
CA ASN A 23 -4.00 1.08 5.10
C ASN A 23 -3.44 2.06 4.07
N PHE A 24 -3.37 1.68 2.81
CA PHE A 24 -3.02 2.55 1.69
C PHE A 24 -4.25 2.80 0.83
N ALA A 25 -4.48 4.05 0.46
CA ALA A 25 -5.52 4.44 -0.48
C ALA A 25 -5.01 5.51 -1.45
N LEU A 26 -5.16 5.27 -2.75
CA LEU A 26 -4.69 6.15 -3.82
C LEU A 26 -5.82 6.36 -4.83
N PHE A 27 -6.16 7.61 -5.11
CA PHE A 27 -7.09 7.94 -6.19
C PHE A 27 -6.39 7.88 -7.55
N SER A 28 -6.99 7.17 -8.50
CA SER A 28 -6.66 7.28 -9.92
C SER A 28 -7.80 6.76 -10.79
N ARG A 29 -8.42 7.66 -11.56
CA ARG A 29 -9.52 7.36 -12.48
C ARG A 29 -9.11 6.52 -13.68
N ASP A 30 -7.96 6.84 -14.25
CA ASP A 30 -7.55 6.31 -15.56
C ASP A 30 -6.47 5.23 -15.44
N ALA A 31 -6.01 4.92 -14.22
CA ALA A 31 -5.06 3.82 -14.03
C ALA A 31 -5.70 2.48 -14.40
N THR A 32 -4.93 1.64 -15.08
CA THR A 32 -5.32 0.25 -15.38
C THR A 32 -4.70 -0.73 -14.39
N LYS A 33 -3.68 -0.29 -13.65
CA LYS A 33 -3.01 -1.03 -12.59
C LYS A 33 -2.30 -0.06 -11.63
N VAL A 34 -2.32 -0.36 -10.34
CA VAL A 34 -1.54 0.35 -9.32
C VAL A 34 -0.75 -0.67 -8.50
N GLU A 35 0.55 -0.45 -8.38
CA GLU A 35 1.44 -1.24 -7.53
C GLU A 35 2.01 -0.36 -6.43
N LEU A 36 1.84 -0.78 -5.18
CA LEU A 36 2.55 -0.25 -4.04
C LEU A 36 3.87 -1.00 -3.88
N ARG A 37 4.97 -0.26 -3.78
CA ARG A 37 6.30 -0.80 -3.53
C ARG A 37 6.68 -0.51 -2.08
N LEU A 38 7.14 -1.54 -1.38
CA LEU A 38 7.68 -1.42 -0.03
C LEU A 38 9.20 -1.65 -0.07
N PHE A 39 9.98 -0.68 0.39
CA PHE A 39 11.44 -0.75 0.38
C PHE A 39 11.98 -1.23 1.73
N THR A 40 13.01 -2.08 1.72
CA THR A 40 13.66 -2.59 2.94
C THR A 40 14.57 -1.57 3.61
N ASP A 41 15.06 -0.60 2.85
CA ASP A 41 15.98 0.44 3.30
C ASP A 41 15.92 1.64 2.33
N ASP A 42 16.67 2.70 2.67
CA ASP A 42 16.70 3.96 1.94
C ASP A 42 17.77 4.01 0.83
N SER A 43 18.37 2.86 0.49
CA SER A 43 19.42 2.79 -0.52
C SER A 43 18.86 2.59 -1.93
N SER A 44 19.63 3.00 -2.93
CA SER A 44 19.32 2.75 -4.35
C SER A 44 19.32 1.26 -4.73
N HIS A 45 19.71 0.37 -3.81
CA HIS A 45 19.75 -1.08 -4.00
C HIS A 45 18.79 -1.83 -3.07
N ALA A 46 17.89 -1.11 -2.40
CA ALA A 46 16.91 -1.70 -1.48
C ALA A 46 16.13 -2.81 -2.18
N GLN A 47 15.93 -3.93 -1.47
CA GLN A 47 14.97 -4.91 -1.93
C GLN A 47 13.58 -4.29 -1.83
N GLU A 48 12.79 -4.45 -2.89
CA GLU A 48 11.40 -3.99 -2.89
C GLU A 48 10.43 -5.17 -2.96
N GLN A 49 9.34 -5.04 -2.22
CA GLN A 49 8.18 -5.89 -2.40
C GLN A 49 7.10 -5.12 -3.15
N ARG A 50 6.55 -5.73 -4.19
CA ARG A 50 5.45 -5.16 -4.99
C ARG A 50 4.12 -5.76 -4.58
N ILE A 51 3.15 -4.91 -4.32
CA ILE A 51 1.79 -5.27 -3.93
C ILE A 51 0.84 -4.57 -4.89
N GLU A 52 0.05 -5.36 -5.62
CA GLU A 52 -1.00 -4.79 -6.46
C GLU A 52 -2.16 -4.31 -5.59
N LEU A 53 -2.55 -3.05 -5.75
CA LEU A 53 -3.73 -2.51 -5.09
C LEU A 53 -4.98 -2.91 -5.86
N ILE A 54 -6.07 -3.14 -5.14
CA ILE A 54 -7.36 -3.39 -5.77
C ILE A 54 -8.16 -2.09 -5.86
N VAL A 55 -8.93 -1.93 -6.93
CA VAL A 55 -9.88 -0.81 -7.07
C VAL A 55 -11.26 -1.25 -6.62
N HIS A 56 -12.00 -0.37 -5.94
CA HIS A 56 -13.36 -0.71 -5.52
C HIS A 56 -14.41 0.38 -5.76
N LYS A 57 -14.25 1.58 -5.17
CA LYS A 57 -15.24 2.67 -5.24
C LYS A 57 -14.56 4.01 -5.47
N HIS A 58 -15.23 4.90 -6.22
CA HIS A 58 -14.78 6.28 -6.51
C HIS A 58 -13.37 6.37 -7.08
N ASP A 59 -12.97 5.39 -7.88
CA ASP A 59 -11.63 5.32 -8.49
C ASP A 59 -10.48 5.30 -7.48
N VAL A 60 -10.74 4.80 -6.26
CA VAL A 60 -9.73 4.64 -5.22
C VAL A 60 -9.23 3.20 -5.18
N TRP A 61 -7.90 3.09 -5.29
CA TRP A 61 -7.11 1.88 -5.20
C TRP A 61 -6.62 1.73 -3.78
N HIS A 62 -6.82 0.57 -3.16
CA HIS A 62 -6.50 0.41 -1.76
C HIS A 62 -6.07 -1.01 -1.38
N ALA A 63 -5.33 -1.10 -0.28
CA ALA A 63 -4.95 -2.33 0.37
C ALA A 63 -4.63 -2.06 1.85
N PHE A 64 -4.83 -3.06 2.69
CA PHE A 64 -4.31 -3.07 4.05
C PHE A 64 -3.19 -4.11 4.18
N ILE A 65 -2.10 -3.67 4.81
CA ILE A 65 -0.91 -4.48 4.99
C ILE A 65 -0.65 -4.62 6.49
N PRO A 66 -0.83 -5.84 7.05
CA PRO A 66 -0.60 -6.09 8.45
C PRO A 66 0.88 -5.93 8.80
N ASP A 67 1.13 -5.65 10.08
CA ASP A 67 2.45 -5.58 10.71
C ASP A 67 3.40 -4.48 10.21
N LEU A 68 3.02 -3.72 9.19
CA LEU A 68 3.76 -2.51 8.80
C LEU A 68 3.77 -1.50 9.95
N LYS A 69 4.94 -0.89 10.15
CA LYS A 69 5.18 0.09 11.21
C LYS A 69 5.43 1.48 10.62
N PRO A 70 5.17 2.56 11.39
CA PRO A 70 5.62 3.90 11.02
C PRO A 70 7.11 3.91 10.69
N GLY A 71 7.50 4.61 9.62
CA GLY A 71 8.86 4.58 9.08
C GLY A 71 9.07 3.59 7.92
N GLN A 72 8.04 2.84 7.51
CA GLN A 72 8.10 2.05 6.28
C GLN A 72 8.22 2.96 5.05
N HIS A 73 9.26 2.75 4.23
CA HIS A 73 9.45 3.49 2.97
C HIS A 73 8.64 2.83 1.86
N TYR A 74 7.96 3.65 1.05
CA TYR A 74 7.08 3.16 -0.02
C TYR A 74 7.02 4.12 -1.21
N GLY A 75 6.56 3.59 -2.36
CA GLY A 75 6.39 4.36 -3.60
C GLY A 75 5.60 3.60 -4.66
#